data_AF-A0A8T0QK77-F1
#
_entry.id   AF-A0A8T0QK77-F1
#
_cell.length_a   1.000
_cell.length_b   1.000
_cell.length_c   1.000
_cell.angle_alpha   90.00
_cell.angle_beta   90.00
_cell.angle_gamma   90.00
#
_symmetry.space_group_name_H-M   'P 1'
#
loop_
_entity.id
_entity.type
_entity.pdbx_description
1 polymer ?
#
loop_
_entity_poly.entity_id
_entity_poly.type
_entity_poly.pdbx_seq_one_letter_code
_entity_poly.pdbx_strand_id
1 'polypeptide(L)'
;MLPCFTEVEATPKCTSLWEDRYQEYLRKSTELINLDKEEKDDEFQKLYQYYKRLLYGAEEFEETWQDHSEVFMEACAIYQIVYERARTTKSIGKCRFVWTVAGAALCHLHTKKYAMQRGEKAALCPISVIRQLY
;
A
#
# COMPACT_ATOMS: atom_id res chain seq x y z
N MET A 1 13.84 4.59 0.92
CA MET A 1 13.02 3.37 0.71
C MET A 1 13.44 2.35 1.74
N LEU A 2 12.50 1.56 2.26
CA LEU A 2 12.78 0.50 3.24
C LEU A 2 13.33 -0.73 2.51
N PRO A 3 14.52 -1.25 2.88
CA PRO A 3 15.16 -2.36 2.16
C PRO A 3 14.28 -3.62 2.06
N CYS A 4 13.52 -3.91 3.11
CA CYS A 4 12.64 -5.08 3.18
C CYS A 4 11.57 -5.13 2.08
N PHE A 5 11.20 -3.98 1.48
CA PHE A 5 10.22 -3.87 0.42
C PHE A 5 10.83 -3.70 -0.98
N THR A 6 12.16 -3.55 -1.06
CA THR A 6 12.91 -3.45 -2.33
C THR A 6 13.60 -4.76 -2.70
N GLU A 7 13.74 -5.70 -1.76
CA GLU A 7 14.27 -7.06 -2.00
C GLU A 7 13.29 -7.97 -2.76
N VAL A 8 11.99 -7.64 -2.74
CA VAL A 8 10.97 -8.42 -3.45
C VAL A 8 10.85 -7.86 -4.86
N GLU A 9 11.32 -8.62 -5.83
CA GLU A 9 11.20 -8.29 -7.25
C GLU A 9 9.84 -8.73 -7.78
N ALA A 10 9.05 -7.76 -8.26
CA ALA A 10 7.81 -8.05 -8.95
C ALA A 10 8.07 -8.42 -10.42
N THR A 11 7.18 -9.23 -10.98
CA THR A 11 7.27 -9.54 -12.41
C THR A 11 7.12 -8.26 -13.26
N PRO A 12 7.77 -8.16 -14.44
CA PRO A 12 7.63 -6.98 -15.31
C PRO A 12 6.17 -6.66 -15.66
N LYS A 13 5.34 -7.69 -15.81
CA LYS A 13 3.90 -7.55 -16.06
C LYS A 13 3.18 -6.90 -14.88
N CYS A 14 3.47 -7.33 -13.65
CA CYS A 14 2.93 -6.72 -12.43
C CYS A 14 3.37 -5.26 -12.28
N THR A 15 4.66 -4.98 -12.49
CA THR A 15 5.20 -3.63 -12.41
C THR A 15 4.54 -2.69 -13.42
N SER A 16 4.42 -3.11 -14.69
CA SER A 16 3.74 -2.31 -15.72
C SER A 16 2.28 -2.04 -15.37
N LEU A 17 1.56 -3.07 -14.90
CA LEU A 17 0.16 -2.95 -14.52
C LEU A 17 -0.05 -1.94 -13.39
N TRP A 18 0.81 -1.97 -12.37
CA TRP A 18 0.70 -1.03 -11.25
C TRP A 18 1.21 0.36 -11.57
N GLU A 19 2.14 0.52 -12.53
CA GLU A 19 2.53 1.83 -13.04
C GLU A 19 1.33 2.50 -13.74
N ASP A 20 0.63 1.77 -14.61
CA ASP A 20 -0.56 2.27 -15.32
C ASP A 20 -1.67 2.66 -14.34
N ARG A 21 -1.95 1.79 -13.36
CA ARG A 21 -2.92 2.08 -12.28
C ARG A 21 -2.52 3.29 -11.46
N TYR A 22 -1.23 3.46 -11.16
CA TYR A 22 -0.76 4.62 -10.42
C TYR A 22 -0.85 5.91 -11.25
N GLN A 23 -0.60 5.87 -12.56
CA GLN A 23 -0.88 7.02 -13.44
C GLN A 23 -2.36 7.39 -13.45
N GLU A 24 -3.23 6.39 -13.54
CA GLU A 24 -4.67 6.59 -13.47
C GLU A 24 -5.09 7.23 -12.13
N TYR A 25 -4.53 6.75 -11.02
CA TYR A 25 -4.74 7.34 -9.70
C TYR A 25 -4.33 8.81 -9.68
N LEU A 26 -3.15 9.15 -10.20
CA LEU A 26 -2.68 10.54 -10.23
C LEU A 26 -3.62 11.44 -11.03
N ARG A 27 -4.10 10.98 -12.19
CA ARG A 27 -5.10 11.71 -12.99
C ARG A 27 -6.40 11.92 -12.21
N LYS A 28 -7.00 10.84 -11.70
CA LYS A 28 -8.26 10.89 -10.94
C LYS A 28 -8.13 11.77 -9.70
N SER A 29 -7.06 11.61 -8.92
CA SER A 29 -6.80 12.42 -7.72
C SER A 29 -6.62 13.91 -8.01
N THR A 30 -6.14 14.28 -9.21
CA THR A 30 -6.00 15.67 -9.64
C THR A 30 -7.37 16.30 -9.90
N GLU A 31 -8.31 15.53 -10.46
CA GLU A 31 -9.70 15.98 -10.71
C GLU A 31 -10.42 16.31 -9.39
N LEU A 32 -10.09 15.62 -8.29
CA LEU A 32 -10.70 15.81 -6.97
C LEU A 32 -10.21 17.07 -6.21
N ILE A 33 -9.14 17.74 -6.67
CA ILE A 33 -8.52 18.85 -5.92
C ILE A 33 -9.47 20.06 -5.80
N ASN A 34 -10.36 20.24 -6.78
CA ASN A 34 -11.26 21.40 -6.87
C ASN A 34 -12.61 21.20 -6.17
N LEU A 35 -12.86 20.02 -5.61
CA LEU A 35 -14.09 19.73 -4.87
C LEU A 35 -14.10 20.43 -3.51
N ASP A 36 -15.29 20.59 -2.93
CA ASP A 36 -15.39 21.03 -1.55
C ASP A 36 -14.78 19.99 -0.60
N LYS A 37 -14.52 20.38 0.66
CA LYS A 37 -13.76 19.54 1.57
C LYS A 37 -14.44 18.21 1.88
N GLU A 38 -15.75 18.21 2.09
CA GLU A 38 -16.50 17.01 2.49
C GLU A 38 -16.65 16.06 1.30
N GLU A 39 -17.05 16.60 0.14
CA GLU A 39 -17.14 15.83 -1.11
C GLU A 39 -15.78 15.24 -1.52
N LYS A 40 -14.71 16.03 -1.40
CA LYS A 40 -13.35 15.57 -1.69
C LYS A 40 -12.94 14.39 -0.81
N ASP A 41 -13.17 14.48 0.51
CA ASP A 41 -12.75 13.42 1.43
C ASP A 41 -13.47 12.09 1.11
N ASP A 42 -14.76 12.15 0.79
CA ASP A 42 -15.56 11.00 0.36
C ASP A 42 -15.09 10.42 -0.99
N GLU A 43 -14.82 11.27 -1.98
CA GLU A 43 -14.34 10.81 -3.29
C GLU A 43 -12.93 10.21 -3.22
N PHE A 44 -12.04 10.77 -2.39
CA PHE A 44 -10.74 10.13 -2.13
C PHE A 44 -10.91 8.78 -1.45
N GLN A 45 -11.83 8.65 -0.49
CA GLN A 45 -12.10 7.38 0.16
C GLN A 45 -12.59 6.32 -0.84
N LYS A 46 -13.52 6.67 -1.74
CA LYS A 46 -13.97 5.78 -2.82
C LYS A 46 -12.82 5.42 -3.76
N LEU A 47 -11.97 6.38 -4.11
CA LEU A 47 -10.80 6.16 -4.96
C LEU A 47 -9.82 5.17 -4.32
N TYR A 48 -9.51 5.33 -3.03
CA TYR A 48 -8.64 4.38 -2.33
C TYR A 48 -9.27 2.99 -2.25
N GLN A 49 -10.57 2.90 -1.97
CA GLN A 49 -11.26 1.61 -1.91
C GLN A 49 -11.25 0.89 -3.25
N TYR A 50 -11.39 1.62 -4.37
CA TYR A 50 -11.22 1.03 -5.70
C TYR A 50 -9.85 0.36 -5.86
N TYR A 51 -8.75 1.04 -5.49
CA TYR A 51 -7.40 0.45 -5.62
C TYR A 51 -7.12 -0.65 -4.60
N LYS A 52 -7.71 -0.61 -3.40
CA LYS A 52 -7.67 -1.72 -2.44
C LYS A 52 -8.31 -2.97 -3.02
N ARG A 53 -9.50 -2.86 -3.62
CA ARG A 53 -10.16 -4.00 -4.30
C ARG A 53 -9.36 -4.56 -5.46
N LEU A 54 -8.64 -3.70 -6.19
CA LEU A 54 -7.73 -4.16 -7.25
C LEU A 54 -6.52 -4.93 -6.70
N LEU A 55 -6.02 -4.57 -5.52
CA LEU A 55 -4.87 -5.21 -4.88
C LEU A 55 -5.22 -6.46 -4.09
N TYR A 56 -6.37 -6.48 -3.40
CA TYR A 56 -6.75 -7.53 -2.46
C TYR A 56 -7.88 -8.43 -2.96
N GLY A 57 -8.60 -8.01 -4.01
CA GLY A 57 -9.87 -8.63 -4.37
C GLY A 57 -10.95 -8.51 -3.29
N ALA A 58 -10.76 -7.62 -2.31
CA ALA A 58 -11.59 -7.39 -1.12
C ALA A 58 -11.46 -5.93 -0.64
N GLU A 59 -12.25 -5.51 0.37
CA GLU A 59 -12.16 -4.16 0.94
C GLU A 59 -10.89 -3.99 1.78
N GLU A 60 -10.52 -5.03 2.53
CA GLU A 60 -9.36 -5.04 3.41
C GLU A 60 -8.47 -6.24 3.14
N PHE A 61 -7.21 -6.14 3.58
CA PHE A 61 -6.20 -7.18 3.35
C PHE A 61 -6.59 -8.50 4.04
N GLU A 62 -7.14 -8.43 5.25
CA GLU A 62 -7.54 -9.57 6.07
C GLU A 62 -8.66 -10.41 5.43
N GLU A 63 -9.39 -9.82 4.49
CA GLU A 63 -10.50 -10.44 3.76
C GLU A 63 -10.07 -10.98 2.38
N THR A 64 -8.78 -10.87 2.04
CA THR A 64 -8.29 -11.32 0.73
C THR A 64 -8.43 -12.83 0.57
N TRP A 65 -8.95 -13.22 -0.58
CA TRP A 65 -8.95 -14.62 -1.04
C TRP A 65 -7.75 -14.92 -1.94
N GLN A 66 -6.96 -13.91 -2.29
CA GLN A 66 -5.77 -14.05 -3.14
C GLN A 66 -4.61 -14.67 -2.34
N ASP A 67 -3.64 -15.23 -3.07
CA ASP A 67 -2.43 -15.72 -2.41
C ASP A 67 -1.66 -14.55 -1.77
N HIS A 68 -1.37 -14.67 -0.48
CA HIS A 68 -0.66 -13.61 0.25
C HIS A 68 0.71 -13.28 -0.37
N SER A 69 1.39 -14.25 -0.99
CA SER A 69 2.70 -14.01 -1.61
C SER A 69 2.55 -13.14 -2.86
N GLU A 70 1.49 -13.34 -3.64
CA GLU A 70 1.14 -12.46 -4.77
C GLU A 70 0.78 -11.06 -4.28
N VAL A 71 -0.10 -10.94 -3.28
CA VAL A 71 -0.47 -9.64 -2.69
C VAL A 71 0.75 -8.90 -2.14
N PHE A 72 1.68 -9.61 -1.47
CA PHE A 72 2.93 -9.01 -0.98
C PHE A 72 3.84 -8.55 -2.11
N MET A 73 3.94 -9.32 -3.20
CA MET A 73 4.70 -8.94 -4.39
C MET A 73 4.11 -7.66 -5.02
N GLU A 74 2.80 -7.61 -5.22
CA GLU A 74 2.10 -6.45 -5.77
C GLU A 74 2.25 -5.22 -4.85
N ALA A 75 2.08 -5.40 -3.53
CA ALA A 75 2.28 -4.33 -2.54
C ALA A 75 3.71 -3.76 -2.56
N CYS A 76 4.72 -4.62 -2.71
CA CYS A 76 6.12 -4.19 -2.90
C CYS A 76 6.31 -3.43 -4.22
N ALA A 77 5.68 -3.88 -5.31
CA ALA A 77 5.72 -3.17 -6.59
C ALA A 77 5.15 -1.75 -6.47
N ILE A 78 3.98 -1.60 -5.83
CA ILE A 78 3.35 -0.30 -5.57
C ILE A 78 4.29 0.58 -4.74
N TYR A 79 4.88 0.04 -3.67
CA TYR A 79 5.84 0.77 -2.84
C TYR A 79 7.00 1.32 -3.67
N GLN A 80 7.63 0.47 -4.48
CA GLN A 80 8.79 0.84 -5.30
C GLN A 80 8.43 1.90 -6.35
N ILE A 81 7.35 1.70 -7.10
CA ILE A 81 6.85 2.64 -8.12
C ILE A 81 6.62 4.03 -7.52
N VAL A 82 5.85 4.09 -6.42
CA VAL A 82 5.45 5.36 -5.84
C VAL A 82 6.62 6.07 -5.19
N TYR A 83 7.49 5.35 -4.48
CA TYR A 83 8.66 5.97 -3.84
C TYR A 83 9.70 6.43 -4.85
N GLU A 84 9.90 5.70 -5.94
CA GLU A 84 10.77 6.14 -7.03
C GLU A 84 10.24 7.43 -7.65
N ARG A 85 8.93 7.50 -7.92
CA ARG A 85 8.28 8.71 -8.43
C ARG A 85 8.29 9.87 -7.43
N ALA A 86 8.07 9.60 -6.14
CA ALA A 86 8.14 10.61 -5.10
C ALA A 86 9.57 11.17 -4.97
N ARG A 87 10.60 10.32 -5.12
CA ARG A 87 12.01 10.71 -5.13
C ARG A 87 12.34 11.61 -6.33
N THR A 88 11.96 11.21 -7.54
CA THR A 88 12.24 11.99 -8.76
C THR A 88 11.47 13.32 -8.81
N THR A 89 10.26 13.37 -8.25
CA THR A 89 9.42 14.58 -8.23
C THR A 89 9.48 15.39 -6.93
N LYS A 90 10.32 14.99 -5.97
CA LYS A 90 10.47 15.61 -4.63
C LYS A 90 9.14 15.84 -3.90
N SER A 91 8.20 14.90 -4.00
CA SER A 91 6.83 15.05 -3.49
C SER A 91 6.44 13.90 -2.56
N ILE A 92 6.71 14.07 -1.26
CA ILE A 92 6.45 13.06 -0.22
C ILE A 92 4.95 12.78 -0.05
N GLY A 93 4.09 13.77 -0.31
CA GLY A 93 2.63 13.62 -0.23
C GLY A 93 2.08 12.49 -1.12
N LYS A 94 2.79 12.15 -2.20
CA LYS A 94 2.42 11.04 -3.10
C LYS A 94 2.53 9.67 -2.43
N CYS A 95 3.36 9.51 -1.40
CA CYS A 95 3.51 8.25 -0.69
C CYS A 95 2.28 7.86 0.13
N ARG A 96 1.32 8.78 0.35
CA ARG A 96 0.04 8.47 1.01
C ARG A 96 -0.69 7.31 0.32
N PHE A 97 -0.69 7.29 -1.01
CA PHE A 97 -1.34 6.22 -1.79
C PHE A 97 -0.88 4.83 -1.36
N VAL A 98 0.43 4.64 -1.19
CA VAL A 98 1.02 3.35 -0.77
C VAL A 98 0.47 2.92 0.57
N TRP A 99 0.55 3.80 1.57
CA TRP A 99 0.17 3.45 2.94
C TRP A 99 -1.33 3.31 3.12
N THR A 100 -2.13 3.97 2.29
CA THR A 100 -3.59 3.80 2.30
C THR A 100 -4.02 2.52 1.57
N VAL A 101 -3.42 2.20 0.42
CA VAL A 101 -3.83 1.04 -0.39
C VAL A 101 -3.12 -0.24 0.04
N ALA A 102 -1.79 -0.23 0.07
CA ALA A 102 -0.94 -1.40 0.28
C ALA A 102 -0.40 -1.52 1.73
N GLY A 103 -0.69 -0.54 2.59
CA GLY A 103 -0.08 -0.43 3.92
C GLY A 103 -0.27 -1.66 4.80
N ALA A 104 -1.47 -2.24 4.81
CA ALA A 104 -1.75 -3.45 5.58
C ALA A 104 -0.87 -4.62 5.13
N ALA A 105 -0.87 -4.95 3.83
CA ALA A 105 -0.02 -6.01 3.28
C ALA A 105 1.48 -5.77 3.56
N LEU A 106 1.96 -4.54 3.43
CA LEU A 106 3.36 -4.19 3.74
C LEU A 106 3.69 -4.40 5.23
N CYS A 107 2.79 -4.03 6.14
CA CYS A 107 2.95 -4.25 7.58
C CYS A 107 2.96 -5.75 7.93
N HIS A 108 2.09 -6.54 7.30
CA HIS A 108 2.09 -8.00 7.46
C HIS A 108 3.38 -8.64 6.94
N LEU A 109 3.83 -8.25 5.74
CA LEU A 109 5.09 -8.72 5.17
C LEU A 109 6.27 -8.38 6.08
N HIS A 110 6.34 -7.14 6.57
CA HIS A 110 7.39 -6.70 7.48
C HIS A 110 7.41 -7.55 8.76
N THR A 111 6.24 -7.74 9.37
CA THR A 111 6.06 -8.57 10.58
C THR A 111 6.52 -10.01 10.33
N LYS A 112 6.15 -10.60 9.19
CA LYS A 112 6.55 -11.97 8.79
C LYS A 112 8.06 -12.10 8.58
N LYS A 113 8.68 -11.14 7.88
CA LYS A 113 10.14 -11.11 7.67
C LYS A 113 10.89 -10.97 9.00
N TYR A 114 10.43 -10.06 9.85
CA TYR A 114 11.05 -9.80 11.15
C TYR A 114 10.99 -11.04 12.08
N ALA A 115 9.82 -11.68 12.16
CA ALA A 115 9.63 -12.94 12.89
C ALA A 115 10.61 -14.03 12.42
N MET A 116 10.70 -14.21 11.10
CA MET A 116 11.57 -15.21 10.48
C MET A 116 13.05 -14.96 10.79
N GLN A 117 13.50 -13.70 10.76
CA GLN A 117 14.89 -13.35 11.03
C GLN A 117 15.31 -13.56 12.50
N ARG A 118 14.37 -13.47 13.44
CA ARG A 118 14.65 -13.62 14.88
C ARG A 118 14.26 -14.96 15.47
N GLY A 119 13.58 -15.82 14.70
CA GLY A 119 12.99 -17.06 15.23
C GLY A 119 11.88 -16.79 16.27
N GLU A 120 11.33 -15.58 16.28
CA GLU A 120 10.31 -15.13 17.22
C GLU A 120 8.93 -15.21 16.57
N LYS A 121 7.89 -15.44 17.37
CA LYS A 121 6.51 -15.25 16.92
C LYS A 121 6.19 -13.75 16.97
N ALA A 122 5.83 -13.15 15.84
CA ALA A 122 5.35 -11.78 15.81
C ALA A 122 3.81 -11.76 15.79
N ALA A 123 3.23 -10.82 16.55
CA ALA A 123 1.79 -10.58 16.58
C ALA A 123 1.52 -9.15 16.11
N LEU A 124 0.47 -8.99 15.31
CA LEU A 124 -0.08 -7.67 14.97
C LEU A 124 -1.10 -7.31 16.03
N CYS A 125 -0.89 -6.17 16.70
CA CYS A 125 -1.78 -5.65 17.72
C CYS A 125 -2.28 -4.26 17.33
N PRO A 126 -3.56 -3.92 17.59
CA PRO A 126 -4.02 -2.55 17.48
C PRO A 126 -3.16 -1.60 18.32
N ILE A 127 -2.91 -0.38 17.82
CA ILE A 127 -2.12 0.63 18.53
C ILE A 127 -2.70 0.93 19.92
N SER A 128 -4.04 0.89 20.06
CA SER A 128 -4.71 1.06 21.35
C SER A 128 -4.29 0.03 22.39
N VAL A 129 -4.07 -1.22 21.98
CA VAL A 129 -3.61 -2.30 22.85
C VAL A 129 -2.13 -2.11 23.20
N ILE A 130 -1.30 -1.73 22.23
CA ILE A 130 0.14 -1.47 22.47
C ILE A 130 0.32 -0.33 23.47
N ARG A 131 -0.48 0.73 23.37
CA ARG A 131 -0.47 1.87 24.30
C ARG A 131 -0.91 1.52 25.73
N GLN A 132 -1.46 0.33 25.96
CA GLN A 132 -1.80 -0.14 27.31
C GLN A 132 -0.68 -0.96 27.94
N LEU A 133 0.33 -1.37 27.15
CA LEU A 133 1.47 -2.18 27.60
C LEU A 133 2.70 -1.33 27.99
N TYR A 134 2.64 -0.02 27.76
CA TYR A 134 3.66 0.98 28.08
C TYR A 134 2.99 2.23 28.66
#